data_AF-A0A6L9ZRM4-F1
#
_entry.id   AF-A0A6L9ZRM4-F1
#
_cell.length_a   1.000
_cell.length_b   1.000
_cell.length_c   1.000
_cell.angle_alpha   90.00
_cell.angle_beta   90.00
_cell.angle_gamma   90.00
#
_symmetry.space_group_name_H-M   'P 1'
#
loop_
_entity.id
_entity.type
_entity.pdbx_description
1 polymer ?
#
loop_
_entity_poly.entity_id
_entity_poly.type
_entity_poly.pdbx_seq_one_letter_code
_entity_poly.pdbx_strand_id
1 'polypeptide(L)'
;MNGINAYELRRYLQHAIANQKDLDLVIIGLDFFMFNKFRENSVNFSEHRLEKEHIFSEDFINVSFSLDATLASMETIVNSNKNQLDNSGYRVNRLLKFKGAINNAFERNFGMYKLSIQFLGELKIIVDLCQQNQIKLISYISPSHATQWEVIRISGEWSTFEEWKRQVVKIIPVFNFSGYNSITTEPIHNDMENYRDNSHYTPKVGNLILNRLLSYKEEEVPQDFGILINSENIESHLTKIRQDQEIWVKNNPDEVKLVKEIKQKYDASLIEKN
;
A
#
# COMPACT_ATOMS: atom_id res chain seq x y z
N MET A 1 0.91 1.85 -11.35
CA MET A 1 -0.11 2.88 -11.05
C MET A 1 0.38 3.69 -9.87
N ASN A 2 0.21 5.01 -9.90
CA ASN A 2 0.46 5.82 -8.71
C ASN A 2 -0.71 5.58 -7.74
N GLY A 3 -0.43 5.38 -6.46
CA GLY A 3 -1.49 5.24 -5.46
C GLY A 3 -2.33 6.51 -5.34
N ILE A 4 -3.53 6.39 -4.77
CA ILE A 4 -4.42 7.53 -4.52
C ILE A 4 -3.87 8.43 -3.40
N ASN A 5 -4.16 9.73 -3.41
CA ASN A 5 -3.95 10.62 -2.27
C ASN A 5 -5.19 10.67 -1.33
N ALA A 6 -5.05 11.34 -0.19
CA ALA A 6 -6.12 11.38 0.82
C ALA A 6 -7.37 12.15 0.33
N TYR A 7 -7.20 13.13 -0.57
CA TYR A 7 -8.30 13.85 -1.18
C TYR A 7 -9.14 12.93 -2.07
N GLU A 8 -8.49 12.17 -2.95
CA GLU A 8 -9.14 11.18 -3.81
C GLU A 8 -9.88 10.13 -2.97
N LEU A 9 -9.24 9.62 -1.90
CA LEU A 9 -9.88 8.68 -0.96
C LEU A 9 -11.17 9.25 -0.37
N ARG A 10 -11.15 10.51 0.08
CA ARG A 10 -12.35 11.19 0.60
C ARG A 10 -13.42 11.30 -0.48
N ARG A 11 -13.07 11.69 -1.69
CA ARG A 11 -14.05 11.84 -2.79
C ARG A 11 -14.68 10.49 -3.17
N TYR A 12 -13.92 9.40 -3.15
CA TYR A 12 -14.48 8.05 -3.34
C TYR A 12 -15.43 7.64 -2.21
N LEU A 13 -15.12 7.97 -0.95
CA LEU A 13 -16.05 7.75 0.16
C LEU A 13 -17.36 8.54 -0.02
N GLN A 14 -17.28 9.83 -0.39
CA GLN A 14 -18.47 10.64 -0.65
C GLN A 14 -19.33 10.05 -1.76
N HIS A 15 -18.69 9.58 -2.84
CA HIS A 15 -19.40 8.87 -3.90
C HIS A 15 -20.09 7.60 -3.39
N ALA A 16 -19.43 6.79 -2.56
CA ALA A 16 -20.03 5.59 -1.97
C ALA A 16 -21.24 5.94 -1.08
N ILE A 17 -21.10 6.93 -0.18
CA ILE A 17 -22.19 7.40 0.69
C ILE A 17 -23.38 7.90 -0.14
N ALA A 18 -23.12 8.66 -1.21
CA ALA A 18 -24.18 9.19 -2.07
C ALA A 18 -24.96 8.10 -2.81
N ASN A 19 -24.33 6.97 -3.12
CA ASN A 19 -24.90 5.90 -3.96
C ASN A 19 -25.29 4.63 -3.19
N GLN A 20 -24.94 4.52 -1.91
CA GLN A 20 -25.23 3.35 -1.06
C GLN A 20 -25.88 3.82 0.24
N LYS A 21 -27.22 3.87 0.25
CA LYS A 21 -28.01 4.45 1.36
C LYS A 21 -27.95 3.61 2.65
N ASP A 22 -27.59 2.34 2.54
CA ASP A 22 -27.48 1.35 3.61
C ASP A 22 -26.02 1.02 3.96
N LEU A 23 -25.06 1.82 3.48
CA LEU A 23 -23.65 1.66 3.81
C LEU A 23 -23.44 1.77 5.32
N ASP A 24 -22.96 0.70 5.95
CA ASP A 24 -22.81 0.58 7.41
C ASP A 24 -21.35 0.41 7.86
N LEU A 25 -20.48 -0.08 6.98
CA LEU A 25 -19.07 -0.34 7.24
C LEU A 25 -18.18 0.15 6.10
N VAL A 26 -17.16 0.91 6.46
CA VAL A 26 -16.07 1.31 5.58
C VAL A 26 -14.74 0.83 6.18
N ILE A 27 -13.93 0.17 5.36
CA ILE A 27 -12.55 -0.22 5.70
C ILE A 27 -11.60 0.52 4.77
N ILE A 28 -10.72 1.36 5.32
CA ILE A 28 -9.73 2.12 4.55
C ILE A 28 -8.30 1.69 4.86
N GLY A 29 -7.53 1.45 3.80
CA GLY A 29 -6.08 1.28 3.88
C GLY A 29 -5.39 2.63 3.78
N LEU A 30 -4.61 3.00 4.79
CA LEU A 30 -3.78 4.20 4.83
C LEU A 30 -2.35 3.85 4.41
N ASP A 31 -1.84 4.61 3.44
CA ASP A 31 -0.48 4.48 2.92
C ASP A 31 0.33 5.75 3.23
N PHE A 32 1.63 5.62 3.48
CA PHE A 32 2.49 6.78 3.81
C PHE A 32 2.51 7.82 2.69
N PHE A 33 2.65 7.38 1.44
CA PHE A 33 2.77 8.28 0.29
C PHE A 33 1.44 8.93 -0.12
N MET A 34 0.30 8.40 0.36
CA MET A 34 -1.01 9.06 0.27
C MET A 34 -1.01 10.46 0.90
N PHE A 35 -0.13 10.69 1.89
CA PHE A 35 -0.03 11.94 2.66
C PHE A 35 1.15 12.83 2.24
N ASN A 36 1.81 12.53 1.11
CA ASN A 36 2.88 13.37 0.59
C ASN A 36 2.31 14.67 -0.01
N LYS A 37 2.74 15.84 0.45
CA LYS A 37 2.32 17.17 -0.03
C LYS A 37 2.45 17.35 -1.55
N PHE A 38 3.43 16.68 -2.16
CA PHE A 38 3.69 16.79 -3.60
C PHE A 38 2.95 15.74 -4.43
N ARG A 39 2.10 14.91 -3.81
CA ARG A 39 1.30 13.94 -4.55
C ARG A 39 0.10 14.65 -5.18
N GLU A 40 0.10 14.66 -6.50
CA GLU A 40 -1.03 15.09 -7.33
C GLU A 40 -2.11 13.99 -7.40
N ASN A 41 -3.29 14.33 -7.92
CA ASN A 41 -4.33 13.34 -8.20
C ASN A 41 -3.86 12.36 -9.27
N SER A 42 -4.36 11.13 -9.22
CA SER A 42 -4.14 10.15 -10.28
C SER A 42 -4.61 10.70 -11.62
N VAL A 43 -3.89 10.40 -12.71
CA VAL A 43 -4.30 10.75 -14.08
C VAL A 43 -5.68 10.19 -14.42
N ASN A 44 -6.07 9.08 -13.79
CA ASN A 44 -7.37 8.43 -14.00
C ASN A 44 -8.46 8.94 -13.05
N PHE A 45 -8.13 9.81 -12.10
CA PHE A 45 -9.10 10.42 -11.20
C PHE A 45 -9.86 11.54 -11.90
N SER A 46 -11.18 11.49 -11.80
CA SER A 46 -12.07 12.51 -12.38
C SER A 46 -13.22 12.76 -11.44
N GLU A 47 -13.33 13.99 -10.93
CA GLU A 47 -14.47 14.39 -10.11
C GLU A 47 -15.79 14.33 -10.86
N HIS A 48 -15.76 14.50 -12.18
CA HIS A 48 -16.95 14.44 -13.01
C HIS A 48 -17.69 13.11 -12.86
N ARG A 49 -16.94 12.03 -12.60
CA ARG A 49 -17.47 10.67 -12.39
C ARG A 49 -18.07 10.42 -11.02
N LEU A 50 -17.91 11.33 -10.07
CA LEU A 50 -18.25 11.11 -8.67
C LEU A 50 -19.64 11.66 -8.32
N GLU A 51 -20.25 11.06 -7.30
CA GLU A 51 -21.60 11.39 -6.83
C GLU A 51 -22.69 11.33 -7.94
N LYS A 52 -22.51 10.43 -8.93
CA LYS A 52 -23.48 10.15 -10.00
C LYS A 52 -23.98 8.71 -9.90
N GLU A 53 -25.26 8.52 -10.20
CA GLU A 53 -25.91 7.20 -10.30
C GLU A 53 -25.84 6.60 -11.72
N HIS A 54 -25.20 7.29 -12.68
CA HIS A 54 -25.15 6.88 -14.08
C HIS A 54 -23.72 6.91 -14.65
N ILE A 55 -23.46 6.03 -15.62
CA ILE A 55 -22.21 5.98 -16.39
C ILE A 55 -22.31 7.00 -17.53
N PHE A 56 -21.26 7.81 -17.72
CA PHE A 56 -21.20 8.77 -18.81
C PHE A 56 -21.06 8.05 -20.16
N SER A 57 -21.67 8.59 -21.21
CA SER A 57 -21.61 8.01 -22.57
C SER A 57 -20.18 7.90 -23.09
N GLU A 58 -19.30 8.85 -22.74
CA GLU A 58 -17.87 8.81 -23.05
C GLU A 58 -17.17 7.61 -22.39
N ASP A 59 -17.53 7.29 -21.14
CA ASP A 59 -17.01 6.13 -20.42
C ASP A 59 -17.57 4.81 -21.00
N PHE A 60 -18.84 4.79 -21.41
CA PHE A 60 -19.43 3.66 -22.10
C PHE A 60 -18.72 3.37 -23.43
N ILE A 61 -18.37 4.41 -24.19
CA ILE A 61 -17.62 4.31 -25.44
C ILE A 61 -16.20 3.79 -25.16
N ASN A 62 -15.51 4.31 -24.14
CA ASN A 62 -14.17 3.86 -23.76
C ASN A 62 -14.15 2.41 -23.23
N VAL A 63 -15.16 2.00 -22.46
CA VAL A 63 -15.37 0.59 -22.08
C VAL A 63 -15.71 -0.26 -23.31
N SER A 64 -16.45 0.27 -24.27
CA SER A 64 -16.72 -0.44 -25.53
C SER A 64 -15.45 -0.62 -26.37
N PHE A 65 -14.54 0.37 -26.41
CA PHE A 65 -13.21 0.20 -26.99
C PHE A 65 -12.30 -0.71 -26.14
N SER A 66 -12.59 -0.90 -24.85
CA SER A 66 -11.92 -1.94 -24.05
C SER A 66 -12.30 -3.36 -24.50
N LEU A 67 -13.34 -3.56 -25.34
CA LEU A 67 -13.54 -4.85 -26.01
C LEU A 67 -12.34 -5.20 -26.91
N ASP A 68 -11.66 -4.22 -27.53
CA ASP A 68 -10.42 -4.47 -28.26
C ASP A 68 -9.30 -4.93 -27.30
N ALA A 69 -9.27 -4.39 -26.08
CA ALA A 69 -8.40 -4.88 -25.02
C ALA A 69 -8.80 -6.29 -24.54
N THR A 70 -10.10 -6.64 -24.53
CA THR A 70 -10.54 -8.03 -24.28
C THR A 70 -10.16 -8.98 -25.40
N LEU A 71 -10.21 -8.54 -26.67
CA LEU A 71 -9.74 -9.30 -27.82
C LEU A 71 -8.22 -9.50 -27.76
N ALA A 72 -7.46 -8.46 -27.39
CA ALA A 72 -6.02 -8.55 -27.13
C ALA A 72 -5.69 -9.47 -25.94
N SER A 73 -6.54 -9.48 -24.91
CA SER A 73 -6.44 -10.41 -23.77
C SER A 73 -6.73 -11.86 -24.21
N MET A 74 -7.75 -12.08 -25.05
CA MET A 74 -8.04 -13.39 -25.65
C MET A 74 -6.89 -13.88 -26.54
N GLU A 75 -6.30 -13.01 -27.34
CA GLU A 75 -5.11 -13.32 -28.14
C GLU A 75 -3.91 -13.68 -27.25
N THR A 76 -3.73 -12.96 -26.13
CA THR A 76 -2.72 -13.29 -25.11
C THR A 76 -2.95 -14.66 -24.47
N ILE A 77 -4.20 -15.04 -24.21
CA ILE A 77 -4.58 -16.38 -23.69
C ILE A 77 -4.29 -17.48 -24.72
N VAL A 78 -4.63 -17.25 -25.99
CA VAL A 78 -4.33 -18.19 -27.08
C VAL A 78 -2.82 -18.38 -27.27
N ASN A 79 -2.04 -17.30 -27.20
CA ASN A 79 -0.59 -17.36 -27.28
C ASN A 79 0.04 -17.99 -26.03
N SER A 80 -0.57 -17.82 -24.86
CA SER A 80 -0.16 -18.48 -23.62
C SER A 80 -0.37 -20.00 -23.68
N ASN A 81 -1.40 -20.49 -24.38
CA ASN A 81 -1.69 -21.93 -24.52
C ASN A 81 -0.76 -22.69 -25.50
N LYS A 82 0.01 -22.00 -26.35
CA LYS A 82 0.97 -22.64 -27.27
C LYS A 82 2.31 -23.01 -26.61
N ASN A 83 2.59 -22.47 -25.43
CA ASN A 83 3.71 -22.87 -24.58
C ASN A 83 3.11 -23.59 -23.35
N GLN A 84 3.63 -24.77 -22.97
CA GLN A 84 3.28 -25.32 -21.66
C GLN A 84 3.85 -24.40 -20.57
N LEU A 85 2.98 -23.56 -20.03
CA LEU A 85 3.23 -22.65 -18.93
C LEU A 85 2.81 -23.34 -17.62
N ASP A 86 3.65 -23.27 -16.58
CA ASP A 86 3.20 -23.55 -15.21
C ASP A 86 2.12 -22.51 -14.83
N ASN A 87 1.34 -22.77 -13.78
CA ASN A 87 0.25 -21.92 -13.23
C ASN A 87 0.61 -20.44 -12.93
N SER A 88 1.80 -19.97 -13.26
CA SER A 88 2.24 -18.57 -13.21
C SER A 88 2.95 -18.03 -14.46
N GLY A 89 3.06 -18.81 -15.54
CA GLY A 89 3.49 -18.33 -16.86
C GLY A 89 4.96 -17.94 -17.02
N TYR A 90 5.72 -17.76 -15.95
CA TYR A 90 7.17 -17.57 -16.01
C TYR A 90 7.74 -18.03 -14.67
N ARG A 91 8.88 -18.75 -14.67
CA ARG A 91 9.76 -18.82 -13.49
C ARG A 91 10.29 -17.41 -13.22
N VAL A 92 9.46 -16.56 -12.63
CA VAL A 92 9.86 -15.22 -12.30
C VAL A 92 10.81 -15.34 -11.13
N ASN A 93 12.09 -15.03 -11.40
CA ASN A 93 13.08 -14.86 -10.37
C ASN A 93 12.59 -13.81 -9.36
N ARG A 94 12.16 -14.25 -8.17
CA ARG A 94 11.58 -13.39 -7.13
C ARG A 94 12.53 -12.26 -6.75
N LEU A 95 13.82 -12.57 -6.64
CA LEU A 95 14.86 -11.57 -6.38
C LEU A 95 14.89 -10.48 -7.47
N LEU A 96 14.67 -10.81 -8.74
CA LEU A 96 14.59 -9.81 -9.82
C LEU A 96 13.36 -8.91 -9.67
N LYS A 97 12.19 -9.46 -9.29
CA LYS A 97 11.00 -8.66 -8.99
C LYS A 97 11.24 -7.72 -7.81
N PHE A 98 11.83 -8.21 -6.74
CA PHE A 98 12.22 -7.40 -5.59
C PHE A 98 13.18 -6.27 -5.98
N LYS A 99 14.22 -6.57 -6.77
CA LYS A 99 15.13 -5.56 -7.31
C LYS A 99 14.41 -4.46 -8.08
N GLY A 100 13.53 -4.85 -9.02
CA GLY A 100 12.75 -3.90 -9.81
C GLY A 100 11.81 -3.05 -8.96
N ALA A 101 11.12 -3.67 -8.00
CA ALA A 101 10.18 -2.97 -7.14
C ALA A 101 10.87 -2.02 -6.14
N ILE A 102 12.02 -2.42 -5.58
CA ILE A 102 12.88 -1.55 -4.75
C ILE A 102 13.40 -0.37 -5.58
N ASN A 103 13.88 -0.61 -6.81
CA ASN A 103 14.32 0.46 -7.71
C ASN A 103 13.20 1.45 -8.02
N ASN A 104 12.03 0.95 -8.39
CA ASN A 104 10.83 1.77 -8.61
C ASN A 104 10.43 2.55 -7.37
N ALA A 105 10.59 1.97 -6.17
CA ALA A 105 10.32 2.67 -4.93
C ALA A 105 11.29 3.84 -4.74
N PHE A 106 12.59 3.69 -5.02
CA PHE A 106 13.52 4.82 -5.00
C PHE A 106 13.16 5.91 -6.01
N GLU A 107 12.89 5.54 -7.27
CA GLU A 107 12.59 6.49 -8.34
C GLU A 107 11.29 7.27 -8.13
N ARG A 108 10.24 6.63 -7.60
CA ARG A 108 8.91 7.23 -7.47
C ARG A 108 8.70 7.96 -6.16
N ASN A 109 9.41 7.55 -5.10
CA ASN A 109 9.04 7.91 -3.74
C ASN A 109 10.10 8.74 -2.99
N PHE A 110 11.32 8.95 -3.52
CA PHE A 110 12.40 9.56 -2.75
C PHE A 110 13.02 10.83 -3.33
N GLY A 111 13.33 11.74 -2.39
CA GLY A 111 13.86 13.09 -2.62
C GLY A 111 12.84 14.20 -2.35
N MET A 112 11.55 13.88 -2.20
CA MET A 112 10.48 14.86 -2.03
C MET A 112 9.31 14.33 -1.18
N TYR A 113 9.55 13.70 -0.02
CA TYR A 113 8.44 13.49 0.91
C TYR A 113 8.28 14.69 1.84
N LYS A 114 7.06 15.22 1.94
CA LYS A 114 6.69 16.17 2.98
C LYS A 114 5.31 15.85 3.48
N LEU A 115 5.18 15.59 4.78
CA LEU A 115 3.87 15.31 5.37
C LEU A 115 2.91 16.48 5.14
N SER A 116 1.76 16.18 4.54
CA SER A 116 0.74 17.17 4.19
C SER A 116 -0.28 17.33 5.31
N ILE A 117 -0.30 18.50 5.95
CA ILE A 117 -1.36 18.89 6.90
C ILE A 117 -2.72 18.90 6.21
N GLN A 118 -2.77 19.28 4.93
CA GLN A 118 -4.01 19.25 4.15
C GLN A 118 -4.54 17.82 4.03
N PHE A 119 -3.69 16.84 3.67
CA PHE A 119 -4.11 15.45 3.55
C PHE A 119 -4.45 14.79 4.90
N LEU A 120 -3.81 15.22 6.00
CA LEU A 120 -4.30 14.88 7.34
C LEU A 120 -5.70 15.46 7.61
N GLY A 121 -5.97 16.69 7.12
CA GLY A 121 -7.31 17.28 7.14
C GLY A 121 -8.33 16.47 6.34
N GLU A 122 -7.97 15.96 5.16
CA GLU A 122 -8.84 15.07 4.38
C GLU A 122 -9.20 13.79 5.15
N LEU A 123 -8.24 13.19 5.87
CA LEU A 123 -8.51 12.04 6.75
C LEU A 123 -9.48 12.40 7.88
N LYS A 124 -9.34 13.58 8.48
CA LYS A 124 -10.29 14.04 9.50
C LYS A 124 -11.70 14.16 8.92
N ILE A 125 -11.84 14.72 7.72
CA ILE A 125 -13.15 14.83 7.04
C ILE A 125 -13.73 13.43 6.76
N ILE A 126 -12.92 12.45 6.36
CA ILE A 126 -13.35 11.05 6.21
C ILE A 126 -13.95 10.51 7.51
N VAL A 127 -13.27 10.72 8.64
CA VAL A 127 -13.76 10.30 9.96
C VAL A 127 -15.07 11.00 10.31
N ASP A 128 -15.14 12.32 10.14
CA ASP A 128 -16.33 13.12 10.42
C ASP A 128 -17.53 12.68 9.56
N LEU A 129 -17.31 12.40 8.27
CA LEU A 129 -18.34 11.88 7.36
C LEU A 129 -18.89 10.53 7.82
N CYS A 130 -18.02 9.59 8.19
CA CYS A 130 -18.47 8.30 8.70
C CYS A 130 -19.26 8.46 10.00
N GLN A 131 -18.81 9.31 10.93
CA GLN A 131 -19.52 9.56 12.19
C GLN A 131 -20.91 10.18 11.96
N GLN A 132 -21.00 11.21 11.11
CA GLN A 132 -22.26 11.89 10.79
C GLN A 132 -23.28 10.96 10.13
N ASN A 133 -22.82 10.03 9.31
CA ASN A 133 -23.66 9.05 8.62
C ASN A 133 -23.84 7.74 9.41
N GLN A 134 -23.34 7.65 10.65
CA GLN A 134 -23.40 6.45 11.49
C GLN A 134 -22.74 5.21 10.85
N ILE A 135 -21.71 5.43 10.02
CA ILE A 135 -20.93 4.39 9.35
C ILE A 135 -19.78 3.97 10.26
N LYS A 136 -19.65 2.68 10.51
CA LYS A 136 -18.48 2.12 11.20
C LYS A 136 -17.25 2.28 10.30
N LEU A 137 -16.23 2.96 10.81
CA LEU A 137 -14.96 3.14 10.10
C LEU A 137 -13.86 2.30 10.76
N ILE A 138 -13.23 1.43 9.96
CA ILE A 138 -12.01 0.72 10.31
C ILE A 138 -10.89 1.25 9.43
N SER A 139 -9.78 1.69 10.04
CA SER A 139 -8.59 2.07 9.29
C SER A 139 -7.44 1.10 9.56
N TYR A 140 -6.62 0.85 8.55
CA TYR A 140 -5.41 0.03 8.71
C TYR A 140 -4.24 0.57 7.89
N ILE A 141 -3.01 0.31 8.34
CA ILE A 141 -1.79 0.54 7.56
C ILE A 141 -1.42 -0.80 6.92
N SER A 142 -1.38 -0.84 5.59
CA SER A 142 -1.07 -2.06 4.83
C SER A 142 0.33 -2.59 5.17
N PRO A 143 0.52 -3.92 5.14
CA PRO A 143 1.84 -4.49 5.24
C PRO A 143 2.60 -4.30 3.91
N SER A 144 3.91 -4.37 3.99
CA SER A 144 4.85 -4.48 2.88
C SER A 144 6.03 -5.27 3.40
N HIS A 145 6.79 -5.87 2.48
CA HIS A 145 7.96 -6.62 2.87
C HIS A 145 8.98 -5.70 3.58
N ALA A 146 9.78 -6.24 4.50
CA ALA A 146 10.78 -5.50 5.28
C ALA A 146 11.71 -4.62 4.43
N THR A 147 12.04 -5.06 3.22
CA THR A 147 12.85 -4.27 2.27
C THR A 147 12.19 -2.96 1.83
N GLN A 148 10.86 -2.86 1.82
CA GLN A 148 10.15 -1.59 1.56
C GLN A 148 10.32 -0.60 2.72
N TRP A 149 10.38 -1.09 3.96
CA TRP A 149 10.64 -0.25 5.13
C TRP A 149 12.10 0.21 5.18
N GLU A 150 13.03 -0.64 4.77
CA GLU A 150 14.43 -0.26 4.61
C GLU A 150 14.63 0.80 3.52
N VAL A 151 13.82 0.78 2.46
CA VAL A 151 13.82 1.84 1.44
C VAL A 151 13.45 3.20 2.06
N ILE A 152 12.42 3.27 2.92
CA ILE A 152 12.08 4.48 3.69
C ILE A 152 13.24 4.91 4.59
N ARG A 153 13.82 3.95 5.32
CA ARG A 153 14.88 4.23 6.29
C ARG A 153 16.17 4.71 5.65
N ILE A 154 16.68 4.01 4.64
CA ILE A 154 17.94 4.31 3.97
C ILE A 154 17.88 5.65 3.23
N SER A 155 16.68 6.09 2.86
CA SER A 155 16.47 7.40 2.26
C SER A 155 16.32 8.55 3.26
N GLY A 156 16.41 8.27 4.56
CA GLY A 156 16.32 9.29 5.61
C GLY A 156 14.91 9.67 6.04
N GLU A 157 13.87 8.99 5.55
CA GLU A 157 12.46 9.35 5.81
C GLU A 157 11.85 8.62 7.02
N TRP A 158 12.65 7.85 7.77
CA TRP A 158 12.13 7.04 8.87
C TRP A 158 11.46 7.87 9.97
N SER A 159 12.09 8.98 10.39
CA SER A 159 11.52 9.89 11.38
C SER A 159 10.21 10.50 10.90
N THR A 160 10.14 10.87 9.62
CA THR A 160 8.92 11.38 8.99
C THR A 160 7.82 10.32 8.91
N PHE A 161 8.18 9.06 8.65
CA PHE A 161 7.24 7.93 8.65
C PHE A 161 6.66 7.66 10.04
N GLU A 162 7.49 7.73 11.09
CA GLU A 162 7.01 7.65 12.47
C GLU A 162 6.10 8.83 12.82
N GLU A 163 6.49 10.05 12.44
CA GLU A 163 5.69 11.25 12.68
C GLU A 163 4.33 11.18 11.98
N TRP A 164 4.28 10.68 10.75
CA TRP A 164 3.03 10.44 10.05
C TRP A 164 2.11 9.51 10.86
N LYS A 165 2.62 8.39 11.38
CA LYS A 165 1.81 7.50 12.24
C LYS A 165 1.32 8.21 13.49
N ARG A 166 2.16 9.01 14.15
CA ARG A 166 1.75 9.84 15.31
C ARG A 166 0.61 10.79 14.97
N GLN A 167 0.64 11.42 13.79
CA GLN A 167 -0.42 12.34 13.37
C GLN A 167 -1.71 11.60 12.98
N VAL A 168 -1.60 10.43 12.33
CA VAL A 168 -2.76 9.60 11.99
C VAL A 168 -3.50 9.13 13.24
N VAL A 169 -2.79 8.60 14.25
CA VAL A 169 -3.44 8.07 15.46
C VAL A 169 -4.12 9.12 16.34
N LYS A 170 -3.75 10.41 16.18
CA LYS A 170 -4.47 11.54 16.78
C LYS A 170 -5.85 11.76 16.16
N ILE A 171 -6.05 11.29 14.93
CA ILE A 171 -7.30 11.44 14.17
C ILE A 171 -8.17 10.18 14.33
N ILE A 172 -7.57 9.00 14.19
CA ILE A 172 -8.29 7.71 14.25
C ILE A 172 -7.35 6.58 14.71
N PRO A 173 -7.78 5.68 15.63
CA PRO A 173 -7.06 4.44 15.89
C PRO A 173 -6.92 3.60 14.61
N VAL A 174 -5.73 3.03 14.39
CA VAL A 174 -5.43 2.32 13.13
C VAL A 174 -4.84 0.95 13.44
N PHE A 175 -5.26 -0.08 12.69
CA PHE A 175 -4.58 -1.37 12.73
C PHE A 175 -3.27 -1.29 11.94
N ASN A 176 -2.14 -1.44 12.60
CA ASN A 176 -0.83 -1.40 11.95
C ASN A 176 -0.36 -2.82 11.58
N PHE A 177 -0.35 -3.13 10.28
CA PHE A 177 0.27 -4.35 9.73
C PHE A 177 1.69 -4.13 9.20
N SER A 178 2.14 -2.87 9.14
CA SER A 178 3.51 -2.51 8.70
C SER A 178 4.57 -2.77 9.78
N GLY A 179 5.84 -2.70 9.39
CA GLY A 179 6.99 -2.92 10.27
C GLY A 179 7.63 -4.29 10.05
N TYR A 180 8.35 -4.77 11.06
CA TYR A 180 9.10 -6.03 11.02
C TYR A 180 8.38 -7.04 11.91
N ASN A 181 7.66 -7.97 11.29
CA ASN A 181 6.85 -8.99 11.96
C ASN A 181 6.88 -10.32 11.18
N SER A 182 6.25 -11.34 11.74
CA SER A 182 6.24 -12.72 11.23
C SER A 182 5.75 -12.85 9.78
N ILE A 183 4.96 -11.90 9.28
CA ILE A 183 4.50 -11.88 7.89
C ILE A 183 5.44 -11.07 7.00
N THR A 184 5.81 -9.86 7.41
CA THR A 184 6.55 -8.89 6.58
C THR A 184 8.03 -9.23 6.37
N THR A 185 8.57 -10.18 7.14
CA THR A 185 9.98 -10.57 7.15
C THR A 185 10.26 -11.92 6.46
N GLU A 186 9.32 -12.38 5.62
CA GLU A 186 9.48 -13.59 4.81
C GLU A 186 10.79 -13.58 3.99
N PRO A 187 11.67 -14.60 4.09
CA PRO A 187 12.91 -14.64 3.32
C PRO A 187 12.68 -14.57 1.79
N ILE A 188 13.54 -13.83 1.07
CA ILE A 188 13.38 -13.64 -0.38
C ILE A 188 13.87 -14.86 -1.14
N HIS A 189 12.94 -15.75 -1.47
CA HIS A 189 13.18 -16.95 -2.30
C HIS A 189 12.10 -17.09 -3.38
N ASN A 190 12.24 -18.06 -4.30
CA ASN A 190 11.27 -18.22 -5.38
C ASN A 190 9.89 -18.69 -4.90
N ASP A 191 9.83 -19.41 -3.79
CA ASP A 191 8.62 -20.04 -3.27
C ASP A 191 7.95 -19.22 -2.14
N MET A 192 8.11 -17.90 -2.16
CA MET A 192 7.45 -17.00 -1.21
C MET A 192 5.92 -17.09 -1.31
N GLU A 193 5.27 -17.22 -0.16
CA GLU A 193 3.83 -17.33 0.03
C GLU A 193 3.18 -16.00 0.42
N ASN A 194 3.89 -15.11 1.12
CA ASN A 194 3.31 -13.87 1.65
C ASN A 194 3.41 -12.71 0.64
N TYR A 195 4.47 -12.68 -0.18
CA TYR A 195 4.73 -11.55 -1.09
C TYR A 195 5.02 -11.94 -2.54
N ARG A 196 4.56 -11.09 -3.48
CA ARG A 196 4.90 -11.16 -4.90
C ARG A 196 6.14 -10.35 -5.25
N ASP A 197 6.31 -9.23 -4.56
CA ASP A 197 7.45 -8.30 -4.55
C ASP A 197 7.44 -7.52 -3.22
N ASN A 198 8.23 -6.46 -3.09
CA ASN A 198 8.38 -5.77 -1.81
C ASN A 198 7.14 -5.00 -1.32
N SER A 199 6.14 -4.73 -2.17
CA SER A 199 4.93 -3.97 -1.81
C SER A 199 3.63 -4.76 -1.99
N HIS A 200 3.62 -5.79 -2.84
CA HIS A 200 2.41 -6.53 -3.18
C HIS A 200 2.33 -7.85 -2.41
N TYR A 201 1.50 -7.88 -1.36
CA TYR A 201 1.18 -9.10 -0.60
C TYR A 201 0.21 -10.02 -1.35
N THR A 202 0.16 -11.30 -0.99
CA THR A 202 -0.70 -12.31 -1.62
C THR A 202 -2.11 -12.34 -1.01
N PRO A 203 -3.10 -12.99 -1.66
CA PRO A 203 -4.43 -13.18 -1.07
C PRO A 203 -4.41 -13.85 0.31
N LYS A 204 -3.45 -14.74 0.58
CA LYS A 204 -3.21 -15.34 1.90
C LYS A 204 -3.04 -14.26 2.98
N VAL A 205 -2.17 -13.28 2.73
CA VAL A 205 -1.97 -12.15 3.66
C VAL A 205 -3.22 -11.26 3.73
N GLY A 206 -3.92 -11.07 2.61
CA GLY A 206 -5.21 -10.37 2.59
C GLY A 206 -6.25 -11.00 3.52
N ASN A 207 -6.36 -12.33 3.53
CA ASN A 207 -7.24 -13.07 4.44
C ASN A 207 -6.84 -12.86 5.91
N LEU A 208 -5.54 -12.88 6.23
CA LEU A 208 -5.06 -12.59 7.59
C LEU A 208 -5.43 -11.18 8.05
N ILE A 209 -5.33 -10.18 7.16
CA ILE A 209 -5.75 -8.80 7.44
C ILE A 209 -7.25 -8.77 7.74
N LEU A 210 -8.09 -9.34 6.88
CA LEU A 210 -9.54 -9.35 7.08
C LEU A 210 -9.95 -10.09 8.36
N ASN A 211 -9.32 -11.23 8.66
CA ASN A 211 -9.55 -11.97 9.90
C ASN A 211 -9.27 -11.09 11.13
N ARG A 212 -8.15 -10.33 11.12
CA ARG A 212 -7.81 -9.41 12.21
C ARG A 212 -8.76 -8.22 12.31
N LEU A 213 -9.12 -7.60 11.18
CA LEU A 213 -9.96 -6.39 11.16
C LEU A 213 -11.42 -6.68 11.54
N LEU A 214 -11.95 -7.82 11.10
CA LEU A 214 -13.34 -8.20 11.29
C LEU A 214 -13.54 -9.16 12.48
N SER A 215 -12.45 -9.51 13.17
CA SER A 215 -12.45 -10.49 14.27
C SER A 215 -13.04 -11.84 13.87
N TYR A 216 -12.81 -12.26 12.62
CA TYR A 216 -13.17 -13.60 12.18
C TYR A 216 -12.25 -14.63 12.82
N LYS A 217 -12.77 -15.85 12.97
CA LYS A 217 -12.04 -16.99 13.54
C LYS A 217 -11.74 -18.06 12.49
N GLU A 218 -11.67 -17.67 11.21
CA GLU A 218 -11.43 -18.61 10.11
C GLU A 218 -9.95 -19.05 10.08
N GLU A 219 -9.03 -18.15 10.40
CA GLU A 219 -7.60 -18.42 10.47
C GLU A 219 -6.97 -17.81 11.73
N GLU A 220 -5.94 -18.47 12.28
CA GLU A 220 -5.16 -17.93 13.39
C GLU A 220 -4.19 -16.86 12.87
N VAL A 221 -4.49 -15.60 13.17
CA VAL A 221 -3.62 -14.47 12.78
C VAL A 221 -2.48 -14.31 13.80
N PRO A 222 -1.21 -14.29 13.36
CA PRO A 222 -0.06 -14.08 14.26
C PRO A 222 -0.23 -12.85 15.16
N GLN A 223 0.10 -12.99 16.45
CA GLN A 223 -0.18 -11.94 17.44
C GLN A 223 0.49 -10.60 17.09
N ASP A 224 1.67 -10.63 16.49
CA ASP A 224 2.47 -9.48 16.05
C ASP A 224 1.99 -8.84 14.73
N PHE A 225 0.96 -9.41 14.08
CA PHE A 225 0.45 -8.95 12.79
C PHE A 225 -0.91 -8.26 12.92
N GLY A 226 -0.93 -6.93 12.76
CA GLY A 226 -2.14 -6.12 12.86
C GLY A 226 -2.44 -5.65 14.28
N ILE A 227 -1.53 -4.87 14.85
CA ILE A 227 -1.65 -4.28 16.18
C ILE A 227 -2.50 -3.01 16.10
N LEU A 228 -3.54 -2.89 16.91
CA LEU A 228 -4.31 -1.65 17.02
C LEU A 228 -3.47 -0.58 17.74
N ILE A 229 -3.16 0.50 17.03
CA ILE A 229 -2.40 1.63 17.58
C ILE A 229 -3.27 2.87 17.72
N ASN A 230 -3.00 3.66 18.76
CA ASN A 230 -3.70 4.88 19.11
C ASN A 230 -2.73 5.86 19.81
N SER A 231 -3.23 7.03 20.23
CA SER A 231 -2.42 8.05 20.93
C SER A 231 -1.78 7.58 22.24
N GLU A 232 -2.29 6.52 22.86
CA GLU A 232 -1.80 6.00 24.15
C GLU A 232 -0.62 5.04 23.98
N ASN A 233 -0.60 4.25 22.90
CA ASN A 233 0.39 3.19 22.70
C ASN A 233 1.37 3.43 21.54
N ILE A 234 1.23 4.54 20.80
CA ILE A 234 2.06 4.77 19.60
C ILE A 234 3.55 4.77 19.88
N GLU A 235 4.04 5.41 20.95
CA GLU A 235 5.48 5.50 21.21
C GLU A 235 6.11 4.15 21.59
N SER A 236 5.41 3.33 22.37
CA SER A 236 5.89 1.99 22.70
C SER A 236 5.90 1.08 21.47
N HIS A 237 4.87 1.19 20.62
CA HIS A 237 4.81 0.47 19.35
C HIS A 237 5.94 0.86 18.40
N LEU A 238 6.23 2.15 18.24
CA LEU A 238 7.34 2.63 17.42
C LEU A 238 8.70 2.17 17.96
N THR A 239 8.88 2.16 19.28
CA THR A 239 10.08 1.63 19.93
C THR A 239 10.26 0.15 19.61
N LYS A 240 9.19 -0.65 19.67
CA LYS A 240 9.22 -2.07 19.32
C LYS A 240 9.61 -2.28 17.85
N ILE A 241 9.04 -1.52 16.93
CA ILE A 241 9.41 -1.60 15.50
C ILE A 241 10.90 -1.33 15.28
N ARG A 242 11.49 -0.34 15.98
CA ARG A 242 12.94 -0.07 15.87
C ARG A 242 13.78 -1.24 16.38
N GLN A 243 13.41 -1.84 17.51
CA GLN A 243 14.09 -3.03 18.02
C GLN A 243 13.99 -4.21 17.07
N ASP A 244 12.80 -4.46 16.51
CA ASP A 244 12.59 -5.54 15.53
C ASP A 244 13.38 -5.30 14.25
N GLN A 245 13.51 -4.04 13.84
CA GLN A 245 14.33 -3.63 12.70
C GLN A 245 15.82 -3.93 12.95
N GLU A 246 16.35 -3.58 14.11
CA GLU A 246 17.75 -3.86 14.47
C GLU A 246 18.05 -5.36 14.44
N ILE A 247 17.13 -6.18 14.97
CA ILE A 247 17.21 -7.65 14.93
C ILE A 247 17.16 -8.15 13.48
N TRP A 248 16.20 -7.67 12.69
CA TRP A 248 16.04 -8.10 11.30
C TRP A 248 17.26 -7.75 10.45
N VAL A 249 17.80 -6.52 10.57
CA VAL A 249 19.00 -6.09 9.85
C VAL A 249 20.22 -6.94 10.18
N LYS A 250 20.39 -7.31 11.46
CA LYS A 250 21.48 -8.19 11.89
C LYS A 250 21.38 -9.58 11.26
N ASN A 251 20.16 -10.09 11.09
CA ASN A 251 19.91 -11.44 10.60
C ASN A 251 19.77 -11.53 9.07
N ASN A 252 19.57 -10.41 8.36
CA ASN A 252 19.32 -10.36 6.92
C ASN A 252 20.30 -9.38 6.21
N PRO A 253 21.63 -9.58 6.34
CA PRO A 253 22.61 -8.63 5.81
C PRO A 253 22.58 -8.54 4.28
N ASP A 254 22.19 -9.59 3.57
CA ASP A 254 22.16 -9.63 2.10
C ASP A 254 21.00 -8.78 1.55
N GLU A 255 19.82 -8.85 2.15
CA GLU A 255 18.67 -8.00 1.83
C GLU A 255 18.94 -6.52 2.12
N VAL A 256 19.62 -6.24 3.23
CA VAL A 256 20.03 -4.87 3.58
C VAL A 256 21.05 -4.33 2.57
N LYS A 257 22.03 -5.16 2.19
CA LYS A 257 23.04 -4.83 1.17
C LYS A 257 22.36 -4.58 -0.18
N LEU A 258 21.39 -5.40 -0.56
CA LEU A 258 20.61 -5.24 -1.78
C LEU A 258 19.94 -3.85 -1.87
N VAL A 259 19.25 -3.43 -0.82
CA VAL A 259 18.57 -2.12 -0.80
C VAL A 259 19.59 -0.98 -0.89
N LYS A 260 20.72 -1.08 -0.18
CA LYS A 260 21.80 -0.07 -0.22
C LYS A 260 22.45 0.04 -1.59
N GLU A 261 22.73 -1.07 -2.27
CA GLU A 261 23.32 -1.07 -3.60
C GLU A 261 22.39 -0.41 -4.64
N ILE A 262 21.08 -0.67 -4.55
CA ILE A 262 20.10 -0.02 -5.43
C ILE A 262 20.05 1.49 -5.15
N LYS A 263 20.07 1.91 -3.87
CA LYS A 263 20.15 3.34 -3.51
C LYS A 263 21.39 4.01 -4.10
N GLN A 264 22.56 3.38 -3.99
CA GLN A 264 23.80 3.93 -4.53
C GLN A 264 23.73 4.14 -6.05
N LYS A 265 23.15 3.17 -6.78
CA LYS A 265 22.93 3.31 -8.23
C LYS A 265 21.96 4.43 -8.58
N TYR A 266 20.87 4.54 -7.81
CA TYR A 266 19.92 5.64 -7.95
C TYR A 266 20.61 7.00 -7.74
N ASP A 267 21.37 7.15 -6.66
CA ASP A 267 22.09 8.40 -6.35
C ASP A 267 23.10 8.78 -7.45
N ALA A 268 23.85 7.81 -7.96
CA ALA A 268 24.77 8.03 -9.08
C ALA A 268 24.01 8.53 -10.33
N SER A 269 22.84 7.96 -10.62
CA SER A 269 22.01 8.38 -11.77
C SER A 269 21.46 9.80 -11.67
N LEU A 270 21.34 10.36 -10.46
CA LEU A 270 20.93 11.75 -10.23
C LEU A 270 22.09 12.72 -10.50
N ILE A 271 23.34 12.31 -10.23
CA ILE A 271 24.52 13.13 -10.49
C ILE A 271 24.76 13.25 -12.00
N GLU A 272 24.56 12.19 -12.77
CA GLU A 272 24.74 12.19 -14.24
C GLU A 272 23.69 13.02 -15.00
N LYS A 273 22.55 13.34 -14.38
CA LYS A 273 21.46 14.12 -14.99
C LYS A 273 21.51 15.62 -14.70
N ASN A 274 22.41 16.05 -13.80
CA ASN A 274 22.63 17.45 -13.42
C ASN A 274 23.95 17.97 -14.01
#